data_AF-A0A2J8IDC1-F1
#
_entry.id   AF-A0A2J8IDC1-F1
#
_cell.length_a   1.000
_cell.length_b   1.000
_cell.length_c   1.000
_cell.angle_alpha   90.00
_cell.angle_beta   90.00
_cell.angle_gamma   90.00
#
_symmetry.space_group_name_H-M   'P 1'
#
loop_
_entity.id
_entity.type
_entity.pdbx_description
1 polymer ?
#
loop_
_entity_poly.entity_id
_entity_poly.type
_entity_poly.pdbx_seq_one_letter_code
_entity_poly.pdbx_strand_id
1 'polypeptide(L)'
;MRWYDVQGQGTDIRIAMAHLSVFYCVYMKASSIKTVTAMEPQVMIRILGILLSLNRQQAIRIARSLHGFLRFLRESGRWSGSPFSYLEAQSVLQAVGEYNLSSLLAPQRDGLALANRD
;
A
#
# COMPACT_ATOMS: atom_id res chain seq x y z
N MET A 1 4.22 -4.05 21.12
CA MET A 1 3.31 -4.23 19.97
C MET A 1 4.07 -4.96 18.87
N ARG A 2 3.53 -6.08 18.35
CA ARG A 2 4.12 -6.79 17.20
C ARG A 2 3.46 -6.25 15.93
N TRP A 3 4.25 -5.64 15.05
CA TRP A 3 3.73 -4.89 13.89
C TRP A 3 2.97 -5.77 12.87
N TYR A 4 3.28 -7.06 12.82
CA TYR A 4 2.63 -8.04 11.96
C TYR A 4 1.27 -8.54 12.49
N ASP A 5 0.93 -8.26 13.76
CA ASP A 5 -0.35 -8.65 14.38
C ASP A 5 -1.45 -7.58 14.19
N VAL A 6 -1.11 -6.39 13.67
CA VAL A 6 -1.95 -5.17 13.74
C VAL A 6 -3.16 -5.16 12.78
N GLN A 7 -3.36 -6.21 11.98
CA GLN A 7 -4.45 -6.26 10.98
C GLN A 7 -5.52 -7.33 11.28
N GLY A 8 -5.53 -7.94 12.48
CA GLY A 8 -6.62 -8.85 12.90
C GLY A 8 -6.77 -10.15 12.10
N GLN A 9 -5.85 -10.44 11.17
CA GLN A 9 -5.89 -11.63 10.32
C GLN A 9 -4.82 -12.68 10.65
N GLY A 10 -4.09 -12.54 11.76
CA GLY A 10 -3.03 -13.49 12.11
C GLY A 10 -1.97 -13.59 11.00
N THR A 11 -1.57 -12.46 10.41
CA THR A 11 -0.63 -12.45 9.30
C THR A 11 0.72 -12.99 9.80
N ASP A 12 1.05 -14.20 9.35
CA ASP A 12 2.34 -14.83 9.61
C ASP A 12 3.47 -13.85 9.28
N ILE A 13 4.42 -13.68 10.20
CA ILE A 13 5.60 -12.81 10.03
C ILE A 13 6.32 -13.09 8.70
N ARG A 14 6.33 -14.34 8.23
CA ARG A 14 6.92 -14.75 6.95
C ARG A 14 6.22 -14.09 5.77
N ILE A 15 4.89 -13.99 5.81
CA ILE A 15 4.09 -13.34 4.76
C ILE A 15 4.38 -11.84 4.77
N ALA A 16 4.36 -11.21 5.95
CA ALA A 16 4.64 -9.79 6.08
C ALA A 16 6.06 -9.45 5.58
N MET A 17 7.06 -10.27 5.95
CA MET A 17 8.43 -10.13 5.45
C MET A 17 8.55 -10.36 3.96
N ALA A 18 7.82 -11.33 3.38
CA ALA A 18 7.80 -11.54 1.94
C ALA A 18 7.25 -10.31 1.20
N HIS A 19 6.15 -9.73 1.68
CA HIS A 19 5.58 -8.50 1.12
C HIS A 19 6.55 -7.32 1.18
N LEU A 20 7.19 -7.11 2.34
CA LEU A 20 8.21 -6.07 2.48
C LEU A 20 9.37 -6.33 1.52
N SER A 21 9.86 -7.56 1.43
CA SER A 21 11.00 -7.93 0.58
C SER A 21 10.72 -7.63 -0.89
N VAL A 22 9.54 -8.01 -1.39
CA VAL A 22 9.12 -7.72 -2.77
C VAL A 22 9.07 -6.22 -3.01
N PHE A 23 8.45 -5.45 -2.12
CA PHE A 23 8.37 -4.01 -2.25
C PHE A 23 9.76 -3.36 -2.26
N TYR A 24 10.60 -3.70 -1.28
CA TYR A 24 11.93 -3.11 -1.14
C TYR A 24 12.87 -3.48 -2.27
N CYS A 25 12.76 -4.68 -2.85
CA CYS A 25 13.55 -5.06 -4.03
C CYS A 25 13.35 -4.11 -5.22
N VAL A 26 12.11 -3.62 -5.40
CA VAL A 26 11.77 -2.65 -6.44
C VAL A 26 12.11 -1.23 -5.98
N TYR A 27 11.73 -0.87 -4.76
CA TYR A 27 11.93 0.45 -4.19
C TYR A 27 13.41 0.85 -4.17
N MET A 28 14.28 -0.05 -3.72
CA MET A 28 15.73 0.17 -3.66
C MET A 28 16.36 0.34 -5.04
N LYS A 29 15.71 -0.04 -6.13
CA LYS A 29 16.18 0.24 -7.50
C LYS A 29 15.70 1.60 -7.99
N ALA A 30 14.49 2.00 -7.61
CA ALA A 30 13.83 3.21 -8.11
C ALA A 30 14.10 4.48 -7.27
N SER A 31 14.39 4.34 -5.97
CA SER A 31 14.51 5.44 -5.01
C SER A 31 15.93 5.99 -4.90
N SER A 32 16.09 7.27 -4.57
CA SER A 32 17.37 7.82 -4.13
C SER A 32 17.74 7.37 -2.71
N ILE A 33 16.74 7.12 -1.88
CA ILE A 33 16.85 6.63 -0.50
C ILE A 33 16.96 5.11 -0.50
N LYS A 34 18.08 4.59 0.01
CA LYS A 34 18.36 3.15 0.06
C LYS A 34 18.22 2.55 1.46
N THR A 35 17.28 3.07 2.25
CA THR A 35 17.05 2.64 3.63
C THR A 35 15.61 2.19 3.83
N VAL A 36 15.38 1.22 4.69
CA VAL A 36 14.02 0.78 5.06
C VAL A 36 13.34 1.71 6.07
N THR A 37 14.10 2.63 6.67
CA THR A 37 13.67 3.53 7.75
C THR A 37 13.19 4.90 7.26
N ALA A 38 13.25 5.16 5.97
CA ALA A 38 12.77 6.38 5.33
C ALA A 38 12.26 6.03 3.92
N MET A 39 11.26 6.78 3.45
CA MET A 39 10.67 6.56 2.13
C MET A 39 10.41 7.88 1.40
N GLU A 40 10.51 7.83 0.07
CA GLU A 40 10.09 8.86 -0.88
C GLU A 40 8.65 8.52 -1.31
N PRO A 41 7.63 9.28 -0.85
CA PRO A 41 6.23 8.95 -1.11
C PRO A 41 5.89 8.88 -2.60
N GLN A 42 6.51 9.73 -3.42
CA GLN A 42 6.34 9.74 -4.88
C GLN A 42 6.80 8.43 -5.53
N VAL A 43 7.89 7.84 -5.04
CA VAL A 43 8.37 6.53 -5.51
C VAL A 43 7.42 5.43 -5.06
N MET A 44 6.91 5.51 -3.83
CA MET A 44 5.90 4.57 -3.33
C MET A 44 4.63 4.59 -4.19
N ILE A 45 4.11 5.78 -4.52
CA ILE A 45 2.92 5.95 -5.39
C ILE A 45 3.14 5.24 -6.72
N ARG A 46 4.29 5.47 -7.37
CA ARG A 46 4.60 4.86 -8.66
C ARG A 46 4.63 3.33 -8.58
N ILE A 47 5.32 2.78 -7.58
CA ILE A 47 5.45 1.32 -7.41
C ILE A 47 4.09 0.69 -7.09
N LEU A 48 3.35 1.27 -6.16
CA LEU A 48 2.03 0.76 -5.77
C LEU A 48 1.01 0.90 -6.89
N GLY A 49 1.07 1.96 -7.69
CA GLY A 49 0.26 2.13 -8.89
C GLY A 49 0.50 1.01 -9.91
N ILE A 50 1.76 0.69 -10.19
CA ILE A 50 2.12 -0.44 -11.07
C ILE A 50 1.63 -1.77 -10.49
N LEU A 51 1.85 -2.00 -9.19
CA LEU A 51 1.40 -3.22 -8.52
C LEU A 51 -0.13 -3.35 -8.56
N LEU A 52 -0.87 -2.25 -8.39
CA LEU A 52 -2.33 -2.23 -8.48
C LEU A 52 -2.81 -2.62 -9.89
N SER A 53 -2.15 -2.13 -10.94
CA SER A 53 -2.46 -2.49 -12.33
C SER A 53 -2.14 -3.95 -12.67
N LEU A 54 -1.08 -4.52 -12.09
CA LEU A 54 -0.67 -5.90 -12.35
C LEU A 54 -1.44 -6.92 -11.51
N ASN A 55 -1.59 -6.66 -10.21
CA ASN A 55 -2.28 -7.53 -9.26
C ASN A 55 -2.80 -6.73 -8.07
N ARG A 56 -4.03 -6.24 -8.19
CA ARG A 56 -4.72 -5.43 -7.16
C ARG A 56 -4.71 -6.06 -5.78
N GLN A 57 -5.06 -7.34 -5.66
CA GLN A 57 -5.14 -7.99 -4.34
C GLN A 57 -3.76 -8.07 -3.66
N GLN A 58 -2.72 -8.39 -4.43
CA GLN A 58 -1.36 -8.44 -3.91
C GLN A 58 -0.85 -7.05 -3.52
N ALA A 59 -1.16 -6.02 -4.32
CA ALA A 59 -0.82 -4.64 -4.00
C ALA A 59 -1.45 -4.17 -2.69
N ILE A 60 -2.73 -4.49 -2.46
CA ILE A 60 -3.43 -4.18 -1.19
C ILE A 60 -2.75 -4.87 0.00
N ARG A 61 -2.40 -6.16 -0.14
CA ARG A 61 -1.71 -6.92 0.92
C ARG A 61 -0.34 -6.33 1.25
N ILE A 62 0.43 -5.97 0.22
CA ILE A 62 1.74 -5.31 0.38
C ILE A 62 1.57 -3.95 1.06
N ALA A 63 0.61 -3.13 0.64
CA ALA A 63 0.36 -1.82 1.21
C ALA A 63 0.00 -1.91 2.70
N ARG A 64 -0.83 -2.89 3.11
CA ARG A 64 -1.18 -3.12 4.51
C ARG A 64 0.03 -3.55 5.35
N SER A 65 0.85 -4.49 4.85
CA SER A 65 2.08 -4.90 5.54
C SER A 65 3.04 -3.72 5.71
N LEU A 66 3.20 -2.91 4.66
CA LEU A 66 4.07 -1.74 4.69
C LEU A 66 3.52 -0.66 5.62
N HIS A 67 2.21 -0.42 5.64
CA HIS A 67 1.56 0.53 6.54
C HIS A 67 1.82 0.19 8.02
N GLY A 68 1.61 -1.08 8.38
CA GLY A 68 1.92 -1.58 9.73
C GLY A 68 3.40 -1.46 10.08
N PHE A 69 4.29 -1.79 9.14
CA PHE A 69 5.73 -1.67 9.35
C PHE A 69 6.19 -0.21 9.55
N LEU A 70 5.72 0.72 8.70
CA LEU A 70 6.06 2.13 8.82
C LEU A 70 5.54 2.74 10.14
N ARG A 71 4.32 2.37 10.54
CA ARG A 71 3.77 2.76 11.84
C ARG A 71 4.67 2.28 12.98
N PHE A 72 5.09 1.02 12.94
CA PHE A 72 6.02 0.47 13.93
C PHE A 72 7.36 1.22 13.95
N LEU A 73 7.93 1.56 12.79
CA LEU A 73 9.16 2.36 12.76
C LEU A 73 8.97 3.72 13.43
N ARG A 74 7.82 4.37 13.23
CA ARG A 74 7.51 5.65 13.87
C ARG A 74 7.34 5.50 15.38
N GLU A 75 6.52 4.56 15.83
CA GLU A 75 6.23 4.31 17.25
C GLU A 75 7.48 3.85 18.02
N SER A 76 8.39 3.14 17.37
CA SER A 76 9.66 2.69 17.97
C SER A 76 10.81 3.70 17.84
N GLY A 77 10.57 4.90 17.29
CA GLY A 77 11.61 5.92 17.09
C GLY A 77 12.66 5.56 16.04
N ARG A 78 12.40 4.56 15.19
CA ARG A 78 13.31 4.06 14.15
C ARG A 78 13.09 4.69 12.78
N TRP A 79 12.03 5.47 12.61
CA TRP A 79 11.81 6.22 11.39
C TRP A 79 12.85 7.35 11.25
N SER A 80 13.64 7.32 10.19
CA SER A 80 14.69 8.28 9.88
C SER A 80 14.30 9.33 8.84
N GLY A 81 13.10 9.22 8.25
CA GLY A 81 12.57 10.23 7.33
C GLY A 81 12.01 11.45 8.08
N SER A 82 11.61 12.48 7.33
CA SER A 82 10.93 13.63 7.92
C SER A 82 9.52 13.27 8.42
N PRO A 83 8.95 13.99 9.40
CA PRO A 83 7.56 13.80 9.81
C PRO A 83 6.57 13.96 8.65
N PHE A 84 6.85 14.88 7.71
CA PHE A 84 6.04 15.09 6.51
C PHE A 84 6.05 13.85 5.60
N SER A 85 7.25 13.33 5.28
CA SER A 85 7.38 12.13 4.44
C SER A 85 6.71 10.89 5.06
N TYR A 86 6.71 10.80 6.40
CA TYR A 86 5.96 9.74 7.11
C TYR A 86 4.45 9.85 6.88
N LEU A 87 3.89 11.04 7.08
CA LEU A 87 2.44 11.26 6.93
C LEU A 87 1.99 10.99 5.49
N GLU A 88 2.73 11.51 4.51
CA GLU A 88 2.43 11.29 3.10
C GLU A 88 2.53 9.78 2.73
N ALA A 89 3.57 9.09 3.19
CA ALA A 89 3.69 7.64 3.01
C ALA A 89 2.53 6.86 3.64
N GLN A 90 2.09 7.23 4.85
CA GLN A 90 0.93 6.63 5.52
C GLN A 90 -0.35 6.86 4.72
N SER A 91 -0.60 8.09 4.24
CA SER A 91 -1.77 8.41 3.42
C SER A 91 -1.82 7.62 2.11
N VAL A 92 -0.68 7.47 1.42
CA VAL A 92 -0.58 6.65 0.21
C VAL A 92 -0.96 5.20 0.51
N LEU A 93 -0.41 4.62 1.58
CA LEU A 93 -0.65 3.23 1.93
C LEU A 93 -2.09 2.98 2.41
N GLN A 94 -2.65 3.93 3.15
CA GLN A 94 -4.04 3.92 3.56
C GLN A 94 -4.95 3.97 2.33
N ALA A 95 -4.73 4.89 1.39
CA ALA A 95 -5.50 4.98 0.16
C ALA A 95 -5.47 3.68 -0.67
N VAL A 96 -4.31 3.02 -0.76
CA VAL A 96 -4.20 1.71 -1.44
C VAL A 96 -4.90 0.60 -0.65
N GLY A 97 -4.79 0.60 0.68
CA GLY A 97 -5.44 -0.37 1.56
C GLY A 97 -6.97 -0.25 1.60
N GLU A 98 -7.48 0.98 1.47
CA GLU A 98 -8.89 1.39 1.42
C GLU A 98 -9.49 1.34 0.01
N TYR A 99 -8.66 1.21 -1.03
CA TYR A 99 -9.08 0.94 -2.41
C TYR A 99 -9.88 -0.37 -2.54
N ASN A 100 -10.27 -1.01 -1.43
CA ASN A 100 -11.16 -2.15 -1.33
C ASN A 100 -12.61 -1.83 -0.90
N LEU A 101 -13.01 -0.56 -0.64
CA LEU A 101 -14.34 -0.30 -0.06
C LEU A 101 -15.36 0.54 -0.87
N SER A 102 -15.00 1.19 -1.99
CA SER A 102 -16.01 2.00 -2.74
C SER A 102 -16.00 1.84 -4.27
N SER A 103 -14.91 1.37 -4.90
CA SER A 103 -14.87 1.20 -6.37
C SER A 103 -15.43 -0.14 -6.87
N LEU A 104 -15.89 -1.02 -5.98
CA LEU A 104 -16.48 -2.33 -6.31
C LEU A 104 -17.94 -2.48 -5.80
N LEU A 105 -18.42 -1.51 -5.02
CA LEU A 105 -19.80 -1.46 -4.50
C LEU A 105 -20.66 -0.38 -5.15
N ALA A 106 -20.14 0.37 -6.12
CA ALA A 106 -20.96 1.15 -7.03
C ALA A 106 -21.38 0.24 -8.21
N PRO A 107 -22.63 -0.20 -8.32
CA PRO A 107 -23.12 -0.70 -9.59
C PRO A 107 -23.10 0.46 -10.60
N GLN A 108 -22.29 0.36 -11.66
CA GLN A 108 -22.64 1.03 -12.92
C GLN A 108 -23.79 0.23 -13.53
N ARG A 109 -24.99 0.43 -12.97
CA ARG A 109 -26.24 0.19 -13.69
C ARG A 109 -26.70 1.52 -14.26
N ASP A 110 -27.10 1.42 -15.51
CA ASP A 110 -27.86 2.37 -16.32
C ASP A 110 -27.05 3.29 -17.24
N GLY A 111 -27.18 2.98 -18.54
CA GLY A 111 -26.63 3.74 -19.66
C GLY A 111 -26.49 2.99 -20.99
N LEU A 112 -26.86 1.70 -21.08
CA LEU A 112 -26.99 0.97 -22.35
C LEU A 112 -28.37 0.32 -22.45
N ALA A 113 -29.40 1.14 -22.58
CA ALA A 113 -30.68 0.75 -23.17
C ALA A 113 -31.39 2.03 -23.59
N LEU A 114 -31.22 2.43 -24.86
CA LEU A 114 -32.21 3.10 -25.72
C LEU A 114 -31.53 3.45 -27.06
N ALA A 115 -31.11 2.40 -27.76
CA ALA A 115 -30.93 2.44 -29.21
C ALA A 115 -31.47 1.08 -29.70
N ASN A 116 -32.71 1.12 -30.19
CA ASN A 116 -33.50 0.08 -30.86
C ASN A 116 -34.88 -0.07 -30.22
N ARG A 117 -35.76 0.86 -30.58
CA ARG A 117 -37.12 0.54 -31.01
C ARG A 117 -37.46 1.49 -32.15
N ASP A 118 -37.50 0.92 -33.34
CA ASP A 118 -38.30 1.24 -34.53
C ASP A 118 -38.71 2.69 -34.78
#